data_AF-A0A1S1HKQ8-F1
#
_entry.id   AF-A0A1S1HKQ8-F1
#
_cell.length_a   1.000
_cell.length_b   1.000
_cell.length_c   1.000
_cell.angle_alpha   90.00
_cell.angle_beta   90.00
_cell.angle_gamma   90.00
#
_symmetry.space_group_name_H-M   'P 1'
#
loop_
_entity.id
_entity.type
_entity.pdbx_description
1 polymer ?
#
loop_
_entity_poly.entity_id
_entity_poly.type
_entity_poly.pdbx_seq_one_letter_code
_entity_poly.pdbx_strand_id
1 'polypeptide(L)'
;MGASKESGIIKGLLDDYDNVHFEIDGKLNLEPNTFKISRFFSSKFGLNPPYEGSQESYLTENAIIYPSYYFCSPEDGKINYSIHHFSGSWLPSHKRKDKIKIFNKLILSRFKKSSDKGDYPLVNNEKILLKINLSKKTSYVLIIKNK
;
A
#
# COMPACT_ATOMS: atom_id res chain seq x y z
N MET A 1 -0.87 -16.69 -4.38
CA MET A 1 0.23 -17.68 -4.33
C MET A 1 0.07 -18.47 -3.06
N GLY A 2 0.18 -19.78 -3.14
CA GLY A 2 0.29 -20.68 -1.98
C GLY A 2 1.59 -21.47 -2.06
N ALA A 3 2.14 -21.81 -0.91
CA ALA A 3 3.32 -22.65 -0.83
C ALA A 3 3.26 -23.50 0.45
N SER A 4 3.67 -24.76 0.35
CA SER A 4 3.84 -25.65 1.49
C SER A 4 5.24 -25.49 2.09
N LYS A 5 5.47 -26.19 3.21
CA LYS A 5 6.77 -26.25 3.90
C LYS A 5 7.86 -26.62 2.89
N GLU A 6 9.04 -25.99 3.02
CA GLU A 6 10.23 -26.29 2.21
C GLU A 6 10.16 -25.89 0.72
N SER A 7 9.18 -25.08 0.29
CA SER A 7 9.09 -24.58 -1.10
C SER A 7 10.26 -23.70 -1.56
N GLY A 8 11.04 -23.14 -0.64
CA GLY A 8 12.19 -22.27 -0.94
C GLY A 8 11.86 -20.93 -1.62
N ILE A 9 10.59 -20.63 -1.93
CA ILE A 9 10.18 -19.38 -2.60
C ILE A 9 10.44 -18.18 -1.71
N ILE A 10 9.96 -18.22 -0.46
CA ILE A 10 10.10 -17.10 0.47
C ILE A 10 11.58 -16.82 0.75
N LYS A 11 12.40 -17.86 0.94
CA LYS A 11 13.85 -17.71 1.07
C LYS A 11 14.43 -17.01 -0.16
N GLY A 12 14.13 -17.50 -1.37
CA GLY A 12 14.66 -16.90 -2.60
C GLY A 12 14.26 -15.43 -2.80
N LEU A 13 13.05 -15.04 -2.38
CA LEU A 13 12.62 -13.64 -2.41
C LEU A 13 13.35 -12.77 -1.38
N LEU A 14 13.72 -13.35 -0.24
CA LEU A 14 14.43 -12.65 0.84
C LEU A 14 15.94 -12.59 0.59
N ASP A 15 16.53 -13.55 -0.13
CA ASP A 15 17.96 -13.58 -0.45
C ASP A 15 18.40 -12.30 -1.21
N ASP A 16 17.50 -11.68 -2.00
CA ASP A 16 17.77 -10.40 -2.65
C ASP A 16 18.09 -9.27 -1.65
N TYR A 17 17.53 -9.32 -0.43
CA TYR A 17 17.72 -8.28 0.58
C TYR A 17 19.14 -8.24 1.16
N ASP A 18 19.92 -9.30 1.00
CA ASP A 18 21.32 -9.32 1.43
C ASP A 18 22.18 -8.29 0.65
N ASN A 19 21.73 -7.91 -0.56
CA ASN A 19 22.45 -7.02 -1.46
C ASN A 19 21.69 -5.72 -1.80
N VAL A 20 20.46 -5.56 -1.32
CA VAL A 20 19.64 -4.38 -1.61
C VAL A 20 20.12 -3.17 -0.79
N HIS A 21 20.49 -2.10 -1.48
CA HIS A 21 20.64 -0.79 -0.88
C HIS A 21 19.30 -0.03 -0.89
N PHE A 22 18.83 0.37 0.29
CA PHE A 22 17.59 1.14 0.46
C PHE A 22 17.78 2.64 0.18
N GLU A 23 19.01 3.11 0.15
CA GLU A 23 19.40 4.47 -0.18
C GLU A 23 20.60 4.42 -1.13
N ILE A 24 20.50 5.16 -2.24
CA ILE A 24 21.52 5.23 -3.29
C ILE A 24 21.76 6.72 -3.57
N ASP A 25 23.00 7.18 -3.42
CA ASP A 25 23.40 8.58 -3.64
C ASP A 25 22.53 9.62 -2.88
N GLY A 26 22.19 9.32 -1.62
CA GLY A 26 21.37 10.20 -0.79
C GLY A 26 19.87 10.19 -1.11
N LYS A 27 19.41 9.28 -1.98
CA LYS A 27 18.00 9.13 -2.37
C LYS A 27 17.46 7.75 -2.01
N LEU A 28 16.22 7.70 -1.53
CA LEU A 28 15.55 6.46 -1.23
C LEU A 28 15.30 5.64 -2.50
N ASN A 29 15.58 4.34 -2.42
CA ASN A 29 15.16 3.37 -3.42
C ASN A 29 13.68 3.03 -3.22
N LEU A 30 12.83 3.60 -4.07
CA LEU A 30 11.36 3.45 -4.02
C LEU A 30 10.83 2.38 -4.98
N GLU A 31 11.69 1.46 -5.46
CA GLU A 31 11.23 0.37 -6.32
C GLU A 31 10.16 -0.47 -5.61
N PRO A 32 8.95 -0.61 -6.18
CA PRO A 32 7.88 -1.40 -5.57
C PRO A 32 8.24 -2.88 -5.49
N ASN A 33 7.79 -3.55 -4.43
CA ASN A 33 8.03 -4.98 -4.23
C ASN A 33 7.50 -5.86 -5.38
N THR A 34 6.44 -5.43 -6.07
CA THR A 34 5.85 -6.17 -7.19
C THR A 34 6.84 -6.33 -8.34
N PHE A 35 7.67 -5.33 -8.63
CA PHE A 35 8.71 -5.43 -9.67
C PHE A 35 9.82 -6.42 -9.27
N LYS A 36 10.24 -6.40 -8.01
CA LYS A 36 11.24 -7.36 -7.48
C LYS A 36 10.72 -8.78 -7.56
N ILE A 37 9.50 -9.01 -7.08
CA ILE A 37 8.81 -10.31 -7.15
C ILE A 37 8.68 -10.74 -8.61
N SER A 38 8.15 -9.92 -9.52
CA SER A 38 8.01 -10.28 -10.93
C SER A 38 9.35 -10.68 -11.57
N ARG A 39 10.45 -9.97 -11.27
CA ARG A 39 11.79 -10.30 -11.76
C ARG A 39 12.31 -11.64 -11.22
N PHE A 40 12.12 -11.90 -9.93
CA PHE A 40 12.47 -13.18 -9.32
C PHE A 40 11.71 -14.34 -9.97
N PHE A 41 10.40 -14.20 -10.15
CA PHE A 41 9.56 -15.24 -10.75
C PHE A 41 9.85 -15.47 -12.23
N SER A 42 10.14 -14.40 -12.98
CA SER A 42 10.62 -14.48 -14.36
C SER A 42 11.94 -15.24 -14.43
N SER A 43 12.92 -14.87 -13.61
CA SER A 43 14.26 -15.47 -13.65
C SER A 43 14.28 -16.92 -13.17
N LYS A 44 13.51 -17.25 -12.12
CA LYS A 44 13.53 -18.57 -11.48
C LYS A 44 12.60 -19.59 -12.12
N PHE A 45 11.46 -19.15 -12.66
CA PHE A 45 10.40 -20.04 -13.16
C PHE A 45 10.01 -19.76 -14.61
N GLY A 46 10.64 -18.80 -15.29
CA GLY A 46 10.29 -18.44 -16.67
C GLY A 46 8.93 -17.76 -16.81
N LEU A 47 8.35 -17.24 -15.72
CA LEU A 47 7.05 -16.56 -15.73
C LEU A 47 7.16 -15.15 -16.29
N ASN A 48 6.87 -15.03 -17.59
CA ASN A 48 6.98 -13.80 -18.36
C ASN A 48 5.61 -13.31 -18.85
N PRO A 49 5.42 -12.01 -19.03
CA PRO A 49 4.20 -11.47 -19.63
C PRO A 49 4.05 -11.89 -21.11
N PRO A 50 2.82 -11.92 -21.66
CA PRO A 50 1.55 -11.60 -20.99
C PRO A 50 1.15 -12.67 -19.97
N TYR A 51 0.55 -12.23 -18.85
CA TYR A 51 0.14 -13.12 -17.77
C TYR A 51 -1.35 -13.50 -17.90
N GLU A 52 -1.65 -14.79 -17.82
CA GLU A 52 -3.00 -15.32 -17.82
C GLU A 52 -3.54 -15.45 -16.38
N GLY A 53 -4.15 -14.38 -15.87
CA GLY A 53 -4.60 -14.30 -14.46
C GLY A 53 -5.74 -15.25 -14.06
N SER A 54 -6.36 -15.94 -15.02
CA SER A 54 -7.48 -16.85 -14.78
C SER A 54 -7.06 -18.31 -14.53
N GLN A 55 -5.77 -18.62 -14.70
CA GLN A 55 -5.24 -19.98 -14.64
C GLN A 55 -4.37 -20.20 -13.40
N GLU A 56 -4.26 -21.45 -12.99
CA GLU A 56 -3.25 -21.88 -12.03
C GLU A 56 -1.89 -21.99 -12.71
N SER A 57 -0.83 -21.54 -12.02
CA SER A 57 0.55 -21.76 -12.45
C SER A 57 1.31 -22.53 -11.37
N TYR A 58 1.65 -23.78 -11.67
CA TYR A 58 2.45 -24.64 -10.79
C TYR A 58 3.92 -24.28 -10.94
N LEU A 59 4.55 -23.83 -9.85
CA LEU A 59 5.93 -23.35 -9.84
C LEU A 59 6.90 -24.46 -9.49
N THR A 60 6.51 -25.26 -8.51
CA THR A 60 7.20 -26.46 -7.99
C THR A 60 6.12 -27.41 -7.47
N GLU A 61 6.48 -28.62 -7.08
CA GLU A 61 5.56 -29.56 -6.41
C GLU A 61 4.93 -28.98 -5.14
N ASN A 62 5.61 -28.02 -4.50
CA ASN A 62 5.23 -27.42 -3.22
C ASN A 62 4.76 -25.96 -3.35
N ALA A 63 4.54 -25.45 -4.55
CA ALA A 63 4.13 -24.06 -4.74
C ALA A 63 3.35 -23.78 -6.01
N ILE A 64 2.34 -22.91 -5.87
CA ILE A 64 1.37 -22.60 -6.91
C ILE A 64 0.97 -21.12 -6.87
N ILE A 65 0.73 -20.55 -8.06
CA ILE A 65 0.01 -19.29 -8.24
C ILE A 65 -1.42 -19.64 -8.60
N TYR A 66 -2.37 -19.25 -7.74
CA TYR A 66 -3.79 -19.39 -8.01
C TYR A 66 -4.28 -18.26 -8.94
N PRO A 67 -5.41 -18.47 -9.63
CA PRO A 67 -6.09 -17.41 -10.36
C PRO A 67 -6.35 -16.18 -9.49
N SER A 68 -6.37 -15.00 -10.10
CA SER A 68 -6.57 -13.71 -9.41
C SER A 68 -7.82 -13.69 -8.54
N TYR A 69 -8.89 -14.34 -8.98
CA TYR A 69 -10.16 -14.40 -8.26
C TYR A 69 -10.14 -15.27 -7.01
N TYR A 70 -9.14 -16.12 -6.82
CA TYR A 70 -9.15 -17.06 -5.71
C TYR A 70 -8.85 -16.36 -4.37
N PHE A 71 -7.85 -15.47 -4.36
CA PHE A 71 -7.38 -14.79 -3.14
C PHE A 71 -7.27 -13.25 -3.26
N CYS A 72 -7.60 -12.65 -4.41
CA CYS A 72 -7.41 -11.22 -4.64
C CYS A 72 -8.70 -10.49 -5.06
N SER A 73 -9.15 -10.73 -6.29
CA SER A 73 -10.18 -9.91 -6.95
C SER A 73 -11.40 -10.76 -7.31
N PRO A 74 -12.53 -10.67 -6.58
CA PRO A 74 -13.67 -11.55 -6.82
C PRO A 74 -14.21 -11.41 -8.25
N GLU A 75 -14.67 -12.52 -8.82
CA GLU A 75 -15.30 -12.61 -10.13
C GLU A 75 -16.63 -13.35 -10.01
N ASP A 76 -17.67 -12.89 -10.73
CA ASP A 76 -19.01 -13.47 -10.65
C ASP A 76 -19.00 -14.96 -11.03
N GLY A 77 -19.68 -15.77 -10.22
CA GLY A 77 -19.76 -17.21 -10.42
C GLY A 77 -18.49 -17.99 -10.05
N LYS A 78 -17.44 -17.34 -9.53
CA LYS A 78 -16.21 -18.00 -9.09
C LYS A 78 -16.06 -17.96 -7.57
N ILE A 79 -15.51 -19.03 -7.01
CA ILE A 79 -15.24 -19.10 -5.56
C ILE A 79 -14.05 -18.20 -5.24
N ASN A 80 -14.25 -17.32 -4.26
CA ASN A 80 -13.23 -16.44 -3.69
C ASN A 80 -13.12 -16.73 -2.19
N TYR A 81 -11.88 -16.87 -1.70
CA TYR A 81 -11.60 -17.17 -0.29
C TYR A 81 -11.07 -15.94 0.47
N SER A 82 -10.56 -14.93 -0.24
CA SER A 82 -10.13 -13.67 0.34
C SER A 82 -10.16 -12.53 -0.67
N ILE A 83 -10.34 -11.31 -0.17
CA ILE A 83 -10.27 -10.07 -0.94
C ILE A 83 -9.08 -9.25 -0.45
N HIS A 84 -8.21 -8.83 -1.38
CA HIS A 84 -7.09 -7.95 -1.04
C HIS A 84 -7.52 -6.47 -1.15
N HIS A 85 -7.79 -5.82 -0.02
CA HIS A 85 -8.11 -4.38 0.04
C HIS A 85 -6.87 -3.48 0.03
N PHE A 86 -6.12 -3.44 -1.08
CA PHE A 86 -4.92 -2.58 -1.21
C PHE A 86 -5.16 -1.10 -0.91
N SER A 87 -6.34 -0.56 -1.29
CA SER A 87 -6.71 0.83 -1.06
C SER A 87 -6.97 1.17 0.41
N GLY A 88 -7.14 0.17 1.27
CA GLY A 88 -7.36 0.35 2.71
C GLY A 88 -6.07 0.53 3.51
N SER A 89 -4.93 0.11 2.97
CA SER A 89 -3.67 -0.01 3.73
C SER A 89 -2.96 1.33 4.01
N TRP A 90 -3.33 2.40 3.30
CA TRP A 90 -2.66 3.70 3.34
C TRP A 90 -3.64 4.88 3.49
N LEU A 91 -4.75 4.66 4.20
CA LEU A 91 -5.73 5.71 4.42
C LEU A 91 -5.28 6.64 5.57
N PRO A 92 -5.45 7.97 5.43
CA PRO A 92 -5.21 8.91 6.52
C PRO A 92 -6.04 8.57 7.77
N SER A 93 -5.50 8.88 8.94
CA SER A 93 -6.20 8.65 10.21
C SER A 93 -7.44 9.54 10.38
N HIS A 94 -7.54 10.61 9.58
CA HIS A 94 -8.63 11.57 9.64
C HIS A 94 -9.14 11.91 8.23
N LYS A 95 -10.46 12.12 8.13
CA LYS A 95 -11.08 12.78 6.97
C LYS A 95 -11.04 14.30 7.19
N ARG A 96 -10.50 15.03 6.22
CA ARG A 96 -10.44 16.50 6.22
C ARG A 96 -11.60 17.09 5.43
N LYS A 97 -12.19 18.16 5.96
CA LYS A 97 -13.12 19.04 5.23
C LYS A 97 -12.74 20.49 5.50
N ASP A 98 -12.23 21.17 4.48
CA ASP A 98 -11.90 22.59 4.56
C ASP A 98 -13.17 23.41 4.77
N LYS A 99 -13.08 24.43 5.62
CA LYS A 99 -14.18 25.33 5.96
C LYS A 99 -13.93 26.73 5.46
N ILE A 100 -12.75 27.27 5.77
CA ILE A 100 -12.38 28.63 5.41
C ILE A 100 -10.95 28.61 4.90
N LYS A 101 -10.69 29.32 3.80
CA LYS A 101 -9.34 29.57 3.26
C LYS A 101 -9.09 31.07 3.31
N ILE A 102 -8.00 31.49 3.93
CA ILE A 102 -7.62 32.88 4.13
C ILE A 102 -6.30 33.12 3.40
N PHE A 103 -6.30 34.07 2.45
CA PHE A 103 -5.14 34.46 1.64
C PHE A 103 -4.38 33.30 1.00
N ASN A 104 -5.07 32.19 0.70
CA ASN A 104 -4.50 30.94 0.17
C ASN A 104 -3.32 30.37 1.00
N LYS A 105 -3.18 30.81 2.25
CA LYS A 105 -2.05 30.50 3.15
C LYS A 105 -2.52 29.86 4.45
N LEU A 106 -3.65 30.32 5.00
CA LEU A 106 -4.24 29.74 6.19
C LEU A 106 -5.54 29.00 5.83
N ILE A 107 -5.72 27.81 6.37
CA ILE A 107 -6.88 26.98 6.10
C ILE A 107 -7.43 26.51 7.44
N LEU A 108 -8.68 26.88 7.74
CA LEU A 108 -9.43 26.28 8.83
C LEU A 108 -10.15 25.04 8.29
N SER A 109 -9.81 23.88 8.83
CA SER A 109 -10.36 22.60 8.41
C SER A 109 -10.96 21.86 9.58
N ARG A 110 -11.98 21.05 9.30
CA ARG A 110 -12.51 20.08 10.25
C ARG A 110 -11.90 18.72 9.96
N PHE A 111 -11.29 18.11 10.96
CA PHE A 111 -10.79 16.74 10.91
C PHE A 111 -11.76 15.81 11.66
N LYS A 112 -12.23 14.76 10.96
CA LYS A 112 -13.03 13.69 11.56
C LYS A 112 -12.20 12.41 11.60
N LYS A 113 -11.92 11.94 12.81
CA LYS A 113 -11.09 10.75 13.06
C LYS A 113 -11.78 9.49 12.52
N SER A 114 -11.06 8.73 11.72
CA SER A 114 -11.44 7.42 11.19
C SER A 114 -10.61 6.28 11.79
N SER A 115 -9.37 6.55 12.21
CA SER A 115 -8.47 5.57 12.83
C SER A 115 -7.61 6.25 13.91
N ASP A 116 -7.16 5.47 14.90
CA ASP A 116 -6.14 5.88 15.86
C ASP A 116 -4.73 5.89 15.25
N LYS A 117 -4.53 5.14 14.16
CA LYS A 117 -3.26 4.97 13.45
C LYS A 117 -3.32 5.64 12.08
N GLY A 118 -2.17 6.18 11.64
CA GLY A 118 -1.99 6.81 10.33
C GLY A 118 -1.86 8.33 10.40
N ASP A 119 -1.45 8.93 9.28
CA ASP A 119 -1.09 10.34 9.23
C ASP A 119 -2.30 11.26 9.12
N TYR A 120 -2.12 12.52 9.51
CA TYR A 120 -3.09 13.54 9.18
C TYR A 120 -3.11 13.78 7.66
N PRO A 121 -4.29 14.08 7.08
CA PRO A 121 -4.44 14.38 5.66
C PRO A 121 -3.93 15.80 5.32
N LEU A 122 -2.62 15.99 5.46
CA LEU A 122 -1.88 17.21 5.08
C LEU A 122 -1.13 16.97 3.78
N VAL A 123 -0.95 18.00 2.97
CA VAL A 123 0.01 17.96 1.85
C VAL A 123 1.40 18.39 2.32
N ASN A 124 2.45 18.07 1.56
CA ASN A 124 3.86 18.26 1.98
C ASN A 124 4.22 19.68 2.43
N ASN A 125 3.53 20.70 1.93
CA ASN A 125 3.77 22.10 2.32
C ASN A 125 2.81 22.64 3.39
N GLU A 126 2.02 21.79 4.03
CA GLU A 126 1.11 22.19 5.09
C GLU A 126 1.61 21.80 6.48
N LYS A 127 1.34 22.66 7.47
CA LYS A 127 1.59 22.37 8.89
C LYS A 127 0.37 22.77 9.72
N ILE A 128 0.03 21.99 10.73
CA ILE A 128 -1.01 22.36 11.70
C ILE A 128 -0.40 23.36 12.67
N LEU A 129 -0.99 24.56 12.73
CA LEU A 129 -0.63 25.59 13.71
C LEU A 129 -1.38 25.41 15.02
N LEU A 130 -2.67 25.07 14.94
CA LEU A 130 -3.55 24.95 16.09
C LEU A 130 -4.55 23.83 15.86
N LYS A 131 -4.87 23.08 16.93
CA LYS A 131 -5.90 22.04 16.94
C LYS A 131 -6.79 22.19 18.16
N ILE A 132 -8.10 22.28 17.93
CA ILE A 132 -9.12 22.32 18.97
C ILE A 132 -10.00 21.08 18.82
N ASN A 133 -10.03 20.23 19.85
CA ASN A 133 -10.88 19.05 19.86
C ASN A 133 -12.29 19.43 20.30
N LEU A 134 -13.28 19.23 19.44
CA LEU A 134 -14.69 19.38 19.80
C LEU A 134 -15.25 18.11 20.43
N SER A 135 -14.75 16.94 20.00
CA SER A 135 -15.10 15.65 20.58
C SER A 135 -13.98 14.63 20.33
N LYS A 136 -14.13 13.41 20.87
CA LYS A 136 -13.20 12.30 20.62
C LYS A 136 -12.98 12.00 19.13
N LYS A 137 -13.96 12.32 18.27
CA LYS A 137 -13.91 12.03 16.81
C LYS A 137 -13.80 13.28 15.94
N THR A 138 -13.96 14.49 16.48
CA THR A 138 -13.99 15.71 15.68
C THR A 138 -13.08 16.78 16.27
N SER A 139 -12.22 17.34 15.42
CA SER A 139 -11.40 18.51 15.76
C SER A 139 -11.46 19.55 14.65
N TYR A 140 -11.27 20.81 15.03
CA TYR A 140 -11.00 21.90 14.12
C TYR A 140 -9.51 22.22 14.19
N VAL A 141 -8.90 22.37 13.01
CA VAL A 141 -7.47 22.59 12.86
C VAL A 141 -7.24 23.80 11.97
N LEU A 142 -6.35 24.67 12.43
CA LEU A 142 -5.79 25.75 11.62
C LEU A 142 -4.50 25.23 10.99
N ILE A 143 -4.46 25.26 9.66
CA ILE A 143 -3.34 24.78 8.85
C ILE A 143 -2.70 25.98 8.17
N ILE A 144 -1.37 26.04 8.16
CA ILE A 144 -0.59 26.98 7.35
C ILE A 144 0.03 26.25 6.17
N LYS A 145 -0.08 26.85 4.98
CA LYS A 145 0.59 26.42 3.76
C LYS A 145 1.87 27.25 3.59
N ASN A 146 3.01 26.58 3.64
CA ASN A 146 4.30 27.14 3.31
C ASN A 146 4.45 27.21 1.79
N LYS A 147 5.18 28.23 1.32
CA LYS A 147 5.56 28.31 -0.10
C LYS A 147 6.58 27.24 -0.42
#